data_AF-A0A497K0D9-F1
#
_entry.id   AF-A0A497K0D9-F1
#
_cell.length_a   1.000
_cell.length_b   1.000
_cell.length_c   1.000
_cell.angle_alpha   90.00
_cell.angle_beta   90.00
_cell.angle_gamma   90.00
#
_symmetry.space_group_name_H-M   'P 1'
#
loop_
_entity.id
_entity.type
_entity.pdbx_description
1 polymer ?
#
loop_
_entity_poly.entity_id
_entity_poly.type
_entity_poly.pdbx_seq_one_letter_code
_entity_poly.pdbx_strand_id
1 'polypeptide(L)' 'MIGFLHVAVVRIERVIGSQVWPWFVVLGLLFGLASLMVVDVLPPALLSVSGFLFAWSGPELRKQRERVSGAH' A
#
# COMPACT_ATOMS: atom_id res chain seq x y z
N MET A 1 -3.81 -10.25 -6.12
CA MET A 1 -3.43 -8.84 -5.94
C MET A 1 -2.08 -8.66 -5.24
N ILE A 2 -1.81 -9.41 -4.16
CA ILE A 2 -0.64 -9.21 -3.28
C ILE A 2 0.69 -9.14 -4.06
N GLY A 3 1.00 -10.09 -4.95
CA GLY A 3 2.26 -10.07 -5.71
C GLY A 3 2.43 -8.88 -6.67
N PHE A 4 1.42 -8.61 -7.51
CA PHE A 4 1.50 -7.53 -8.51
C PHE A 4 1.51 -6.14 -7.86
N LEU A 5 0.65 -5.93 -6.87
CA LEU A 5 0.54 -4.65 -6.16
C LEU A 5 1.80 -4.38 -5.34
N HIS A 6 2.34 -5.39 -4.64
CA HIS A 6 3.61 -5.22 -3.91
C HIS A 6 4.76 -4.85 -4.83
N VAL A 7 4.90 -5.52 -5.98
CA VAL A 7 5.99 -5.21 -6.93
C VAL A 7 5.87 -3.79 -7.46
N ALA A 8 4.65 -3.32 -7.73
CA ALA A 8 4.41 -1.94 -8.14
C ALA A 8 4.82 -0.93 -7.04
N VAL A 9 4.40 -1.15 -5.79
CA VAL A 9 4.74 -0.30 -4.64
C VAL A 9 6.26 -0.26 -4.41
N VAL A 10 6.94 -1.42 -4.47
CA VAL A 10 8.41 -1.53 -4.35
C VAL A 10 9.13 -0.76 -5.47
N ARG A 11 8.61 -0.81 -6.70
CA ARG A 11 9.18 -0.06 -7.83
C ARG A 11 9.01 1.44 -7.64
N ILE A 12 7.84 1.88 -7.19
CA ILE A 12 7.57 3.30 -6.91
C ILE A 12 8.49 3.80 -5.78
N GLU A 13 8.63 3.05 -4.70
CA GLU A 13 9.56 3.38 -3.61
C GLU A 13 11.01 3.46 -4.11
N ARG A 14 11.45 2.54 -4.99
CA ARG A 14 12.80 2.59 -5.54
C ARG A 14 13.05 3.79 -6.46
N VAL A 15 12.03 4.25 -7.18
CA VAL A 15 12.15 5.38 -8.11
C VAL A 15 12.07 6.73 -7.38
N ILE A 16 11.18 6.86 -6.38
CA ILE A 16 10.90 8.13 -5.69
C ILE A 16 11.69 8.24 -4.37
N GLY A 17 12.15 7.12 -3.82
CA GLY A 17 12.90 7.04 -2.57
C GLY A 17 12.06 6.57 -1.38
N SER A 18 12.74 6.22 -0.28
CA SER A 18 12.14 5.62 0.93
C SER A 18 11.17 6.53 1.69
N GLN A 19 10.92 7.76 1.23
CA GLN A 19 10.01 8.72 1.88
C GLN A 19 8.54 8.60 1.43
N VAL A 20 8.22 7.71 0.48
CA VAL A 20 6.85 7.58 -0.07
C VAL A 20 5.92 6.75 0.83
N TRP A 21 6.44 6.05 1.83
CA TRP A 21 5.64 5.18 2.71
C TRP A 21 4.40 5.85 3.36
N PRO A 22 4.39 7.13 3.79
CA PRO A 22 3.19 7.75 4.37
C PRO A 22 2.12 8.00 3.30
N TRP A 23 2.54 8.29 2.07
CA TRP A 23 1.62 8.54 0.95
C TRP A 23 0.82 7.29 0.60
N PHE A 24 1.40 6.09 0.72
CA PHE A 24 0.65 4.85 0.51
C PHE A 24 -0.44 4.63 1.57
N VAL A 25 -0.18 5.03 2.82
CA VAL A 25 -1.18 4.96 3.90
C VAL A 25 -2.31 5.96 3.66
N VAL A 26 -1.97 7.21 3.28
CA VAL A 26 -2.95 8.24 2.93
C VAL A 26 -3.81 7.80 1.75
N LEU A 27 -3.20 7.24 0.71
CA LEU A 27 -3.90 6.73 -0.46
C LEU A 27 -4.84 5.57 -0.11
N GLY A 28 -4.40 4.65 0.75
CA GLY A 28 -5.23 3.57 1.27
C GLY A 28 -6.44 4.07 2.07
N LEU A 29 -6.24 5.10 2.89
CA LEU A 29 -7.31 5.74 3.65
C LEU A 29 -8.32 6.44 2.74
N LEU A 30 -7.84 7.16 1.72
CA LEU A 30 -8.69 7.79 0.71
C LEU A 30 -9.52 6.76 -0.06
N PHE A 31 -8.92 5.64 -0.46
CA PHE A 31 -9.66 4.55 -1.11
C PHE A 31 -10.69 3.91 -0.19
N GLY A 32 -10.38 3.73 1.10
CA GLY A 32 -11.32 3.24 2.10
C GLY A 32 -12.50 4.19 2.32
N LEU A 33 -12.25 5.49 2.39
CA LEU A 33 -13.30 6.51 2.50
C LEU A 33 -14.15 6.61 1.24
N ALA A 34 -13.52 6.55 0.06
CA ALA A 34 -14.22 6.53 -1.23
C ALA A 34 -15.11 5.28 -1.38
N SER A 35 -14.68 4.14 -0.83
CA SER A 35 -15.45 2.90 -0.79
C SER A 35 -16.80 3.07 -0.08
N LEU A 36 -16.88 3.90 0.96
CA LEU A 36 -18.13 4.19 1.68
C LEU A 36 -19.15 4.98 0.85
N MET A 37 -18.72 5.63 -0.24
CA MET A 37 -19.61 6.39 -1.12
C MET A 37 -20.16 5.55 -2.28
N VAL A 38 -19.76 4.28 -2.39
CA VAL A 38 -20.22 3.39 -3.46
C VAL A 38 -21.34 2.48 -2.95
N VAL A 39 -22.47 2.48 -3.66
CA VAL A 39 -23.70 1.75 -3.29
C VAL A 39 -23.63 0.25 -3.69
N ASP A 40 -22.94 -0.06 -4.79
CA ASP A 40 -22.78 -1.44 -5.29
C ASP A 40 -21.79 -2.25 -4.44
N VAL A 41 -21.93 -3.58 -4.37
CA VAL A 41 -21.08 -4.42 -3.49
C VAL A 41 -19.69 -4.71 -4.06
N LEU A 42 -19.58 -4.86 -5.38
CA LEU A 42 -18.35 -5.31 -6.04
C LEU A 42 -17.24 -4.24 -6.09
N PRO A 43 -17.53 -2.97 -6.48
CA PRO A 43 -16.50 -1.93 -6.52
C PRO A 43 -15.89 -1.57 -5.15
N PRO A 44 -16.65 -1.39 -4.05
CA PRO A 44 -16.10 -1.09 -2.74
C PRO A 44 -15.33 -2.26 -2.15
N ALA A 45 -15.70 -3.52 -2.46
CA ALA A 45 -14.88 -4.66 -2.07
C ALA A 45 -13.48 -4.61 -2.70
N LEU A 46 -13.38 -4.28 -4.00
CA LEU A 46 -12.09 -4.13 -4.69
C LEU A 46 -11.30 -2.90 -4.20
N LEU A 47 -11.98 -1.78 -3.96
CA LEU A 47 -11.37 -0.55 -3.43
C LEU A 47 -10.84 -0.77 -2.01
N SER A 48 -11.62 -1.41 -1.12
CA SER A 48 -11.22 -1.70 0.25
C SER A 48 -10.04 -2.67 0.32
N VAL A 49 -10.06 -3.76 -0.47
CA VAL A 49 -8.93 -4.70 -0.54
C VAL A 49 -7.69 -4.00 -1.09
N SER A 50 -7.83 -3.18 -2.12
CA SER A 50 -6.69 -2.46 -2.70
C SER A 50 -6.13 -1.39 -1.75
N GLY A 51 -7.01 -0.64 -1.08
CA GLY A 51 -6.62 0.36 -0.09
C GLY A 51 -5.92 -0.25 1.12
N PHE A 52 -6.42 -1.39 1.63
CA PHE A 52 -5.77 -2.13 2.71
C PHE A 52 -4.38 -2.63 2.30
N LEU A 53 -4.23 -3.16 1.08
CA LEU A 53 -2.94 -3.62 0.58
C LEU A 53 -1.92 -2.48 0.45
N PHE A 54 -2.33 -1.31 -0.07
CA PHE A 54 -1.44 -0.14 -0.11
C PHE A 54 -1.04 0.35 1.28
N ALA A 55 -2.00 0.44 2.20
CA ALA A 55 -1.74 0.87 3.57
C ALA A 55 -0.78 -0.09 4.30
N TRP A 56 -0.89 -1.40 4.06
CA TRP A 56 -0.01 -2.41 4.64
C TRP A 56 1.41 -2.39 4.04
N SER A 57 1.55 -2.20 2.73
CA SER A 57 2.85 -2.31 2.04
C SER A 57 3.88 -1.29 2.53
N GLY A 58 3.50 -0.06 2.88
CA GLY A 58 4.44 0.97 3.34
C GLY A 58 5.22 0.55 4.61
N PRO A 59 4.54 0.23 5.73
CA PRO A 59 5.18 -0.27 6.95
C PRO A 59 5.95 -1.58 6.75
N GLU A 60 5.43 -2.52 5.93
CA GLU A 60 6.12 -3.79 5.66
C GLU A 60 7.45 -3.55 4.92
N LEU A 61 7.49 -2.64 3.96
CA LEU A 61 8.72 -2.29 3.24
C LEU A 61 9.79 -1.70 4.17
N ARG A 62 9.37 -0.83 5.10
CA ARG A 62 10.26 -0.31 6.14
C ARG A 62 10.81 -1.44 7.00
N LYS A 63 9.94 -2.34 7.47
CA LYS A 63 10.32 -3.49 8.30
C LYS A 63 11.23 -4.47 7.55
N GLN A 64 11.02 -4.66 6.25
CA GLN A 64 11.91 -5.48 5.41
C GLN A 64 13.27 -4.83 5.21
N ARG A 65 13.31 -3.51 4.99
CA ARG A 65 14.57 -2.76 4.90
C ARG A 65 15.36 -2.87 6.21
N GLU A 66 14.70 -2.68 7.35
CA GLU A 66 15.30 -2.83 8.68
C GLU A 66 15.86 -4.25 8.91
N ARG A 67 15.11 -5.30 8.52
CA ARG A 67 15.56 -6.70 8.61
C ARG A 67 16.80 -6.99 7.75
N VAL A 68 16.87 -6.44 6.54
CA VAL A 68 18.03 -6.61 5.65
C VAL A 68 19.23 -5.80 6.15
N SER A 69 19.00 -4.58 6.65
CA SER A 69 20.08 -3.74 7.20
C SER A 69 20.63 -4.25 8.54
N GLY A 70 19.80 -4.94 9.34
CA GLY A 70 20.19 -5.52 10.63
C GLY A 70 20.90 -6.88 10.53
N ALA A 71 21.17 -7.38 9.32
CA ALA A 71 21.95 -8.59 9.08
C ALA A 71 23.46 -8.31 8.88
N HIS A 72 23.93 -7.13 9.32
CA HIS A 72 25.33 -6.75 9.37
C HIS A 72 25.82 -6.62 10.81
#